data_AF-A0A7C3XGF9-F1
#
_entry.id   AF-A0A7C3XGF9-F1
#
_cell.length_a   1.000
_cell.length_b   1.000
_cell.length_c   1.000
_cell.angle_alpha   90.00
_cell.angle_beta   90.00
_cell.angle_gamma   90.00
#
_symmetry.space_group_name_H-M   'P 1'
#
loop_
_entity.id
_entity.type
_entity.pdbx_description
1 polymer ?
#
loop_
_entity_poly.entity_id
_entity_poly.type
_entity_poly.pdbx_seq_one_letter_code
_entity_poly.pdbx_strand_id
1 'polypeptide(L)'
;MDTFCEITWIGLAVVVVGIWLHTIIASPRGKGPLWLKIRTIRLLFDSAGLLLPGKGRSIVGWLARLAAVVVVSSTVVLAITGFIPALRGERLSGYLLLIHVSVGPVLVVAATFWVLVRAARFTFGASDWYALKAAVLRDRWFGPSPTYPGPVAKVCFWALATLILPLGLSIVLSMFRIFDTETLIFMEEVHRYCALAFCGLGLIYAYLVARHRAFDVRSNDLEGKETCYGDDGTTKLSQIRKTEPC
;
A
#
# COMPACT_ATOMS: atom_id res chain seq x y z
N MET A 1 -27.01 12.48 10.54
CA MET A 1 -25.58 12.18 10.80
C MET A 1 -25.32 10.69 11.00
N ASP A 2 -26.34 9.90 11.39
CA ASP A 2 -26.18 8.48 11.72
C ASP A 2 -25.72 7.62 10.52
N THR A 3 -26.23 7.89 9.33
CA THR A 3 -25.90 7.15 8.11
C THR A 3 -24.41 7.17 7.78
N PHE A 4 -23.72 8.31 7.89
CA PHE A 4 -22.28 8.37 7.63
C PHE A 4 -21.46 7.60 8.67
N CYS A 5 -21.84 7.68 9.94
CA CYS A 5 -21.15 6.97 11.01
C CYS A 5 -21.27 5.45 10.79
N GLU A 6 -22.47 4.99 10.49
CA GLU A 6 -22.75 3.59 10.14
C GLU A 6 -21.94 3.14 8.91
N ILE A 7 -21.97 3.91 7.81
CA ILE A 7 -21.22 3.60 6.59
C ILE A 7 -19.71 3.57 6.88
N THR A 8 -19.19 4.49 7.69
CA THR A 8 -17.78 4.54 8.05
C THR A 8 -17.36 3.31 8.85
N TRP A 9 -18.13 2.94 9.88
CA TRP A 9 -17.88 1.75 10.68
C TRP A 9 -17.95 0.48 9.84
N ILE A 10 -19.01 0.32 9.04
CA ILE A 10 -19.20 -0.85 8.17
C ILE A 10 -18.06 -0.91 7.15
N GLY A 11 -17.74 0.19 6.49
CA GLY A 11 -16.68 0.26 5.47
C GLY A 11 -15.32 -0.11 6.03
N LEU A 12 -14.92 0.48 7.16
CA LEU A 12 -13.65 0.15 7.82
C LEU A 12 -13.64 -1.29 8.33
N ALA A 13 -14.72 -1.77 8.94
CA ALA A 13 -14.84 -3.14 9.40
C ALA A 13 -14.70 -4.14 8.24
N VAL A 14 -15.37 -3.90 7.10
CA VAL A 14 -15.26 -4.74 5.91
C VAL A 14 -13.83 -4.79 5.39
N VAL A 15 -13.12 -3.65 5.32
CA VAL A 15 -11.73 -3.63 4.87
C VAL A 15 -10.82 -4.39 5.84
N VAL A 16 -10.94 -4.13 7.15
CA VAL A 16 -10.09 -4.77 8.17
C VAL A 16 -10.36 -6.27 8.26
N VAL A 17 -11.63 -6.69 8.32
CA VAL A 17 -12.03 -8.10 8.35
C VAL A 17 -11.64 -8.80 7.06
N GLY A 18 -11.81 -8.15 5.90
CA GLY A 18 -11.38 -8.68 4.60
C GLY A 18 -9.87 -8.92 4.55
N ILE A 19 -9.06 -7.96 5.00
CA ILE A 19 -7.60 -8.11 5.10
C ILE A 19 -7.26 -9.25 6.08
N TRP A 20 -7.90 -9.29 7.25
CA TRP A 20 -7.66 -10.30 8.27
C TRP A 20 -8.00 -11.71 7.77
N LEU A 21 -9.18 -11.90 7.20
CA LEU A 21 -9.62 -13.17 6.61
C LEU A 21 -8.68 -13.61 5.48
N HIS A 22 -8.32 -12.67 4.60
CA HIS A 22 -7.36 -12.95 3.53
C HIS A 22 -5.99 -13.37 4.08
N THR A 23 -5.50 -12.77 5.17
CA THR A 23 -4.25 -13.22 5.81
C THR A 23 -4.32 -14.62 6.39
N ILE A 24 -5.49 -15.04 6.90
CA ILE A 24 -5.71 -16.40 7.43
C ILE A 24 -5.75 -17.40 6.28
N ILE A 25 -6.54 -17.14 5.25
CA ILE A 25 -6.71 -18.03 4.09
C ILE A 25 -5.40 -18.16 3.30
N ALA A 26 -4.69 -17.05 3.10
CA ALA A 26 -3.42 -17.04 2.37
C ALA A 26 -2.22 -17.48 3.23
N SER A 27 -2.42 -17.80 4.51
CA SER A 27 -1.35 -18.32 5.36
C SER A 27 -1.02 -19.76 4.94
N PRO A 28 0.26 -20.12 4.71
CA PRO A 28 0.64 -21.50 4.46
C PRO A 28 0.18 -22.39 5.63
N ARG A 29 -0.54 -23.47 5.32
CA ARG A 29 -0.95 -24.48 6.31
C ARG A 29 0.25 -24.89 7.16
N GLY A 30 0.17 -24.69 8.48
CA GLY A 30 1.15 -25.19 9.44
C GLY A 30 1.97 -24.16 10.23
N LYS A 31 1.80 -22.84 10.06
CA LYS A 31 2.49 -21.83 10.90
C LYS A 31 1.49 -21.10 11.81
N GLY A 32 1.71 -21.24 13.12
CA GLY A 32 0.79 -20.78 14.17
C GLY A 32 0.60 -19.24 14.28
N PRO A 33 -0.33 -18.78 15.13
CA PRO A 33 -0.77 -17.39 15.24
C PRO A 33 0.33 -16.40 15.68
N LEU A 34 1.39 -16.89 16.33
CA LEU A 34 2.55 -16.09 16.72
C LEU A 34 3.31 -15.51 15.50
N TRP A 35 3.28 -16.22 14.36
CA TRP A 35 3.91 -15.77 13.12
C TRP A 35 3.22 -14.54 12.51
N LEU A 36 1.89 -14.42 12.68
CA LEU A 36 1.15 -13.23 12.25
C LEU A 36 1.59 -11.99 13.04
N LYS A 37 1.72 -12.07 14.38
CA LYS A 37 2.14 -10.94 15.22
C LYS A 37 3.54 -10.44 14.87
N ILE A 38 4.49 -11.38 14.70
CA ILE A 38 5.87 -11.05 14.31
C ILE A 38 5.90 -10.42 12.90
N ARG A 39 5.07 -10.89 11.98
CA ARG A 39 4.99 -10.35 10.61
C ARG A 39 4.40 -8.95 10.55
N THR A 40 3.38 -8.63 11.35
CA THR A 40 2.79 -7.27 11.40
C THR A 40 3.78 -6.25 11.96
N ILE A 41 4.46 -6.61 13.05
CA ILE A 41 5.49 -5.75 13.66
C ILE A 41 6.66 -5.58 12.70
N ARG A 42 7.13 -6.65 12.05
CA ARG A 42 8.20 -6.59 11.05
C ARG A 42 7.79 -5.84 9.79
N LEU A 43 6.53 -5.87 9.39
CA LEU A 43 6.02 -5.06 8.27
C LEU A 43 6.01 -3.57 8.59
N LEU A 44 5.63 -3.17 9.81
CA LEU A 44 5.78 -1.79 10.30
C LEU A 44 7.26 -1.39 10.41
N PHE A 45 8.11 -2.30 10.88
CA PHE A 45 9.56 -2.07 11.00
C PHE A 45 10.32 -2.11 9.67
N ASP A 46 9.89 -2.87 8.67
CA ASP A 46 10.50 -2.94 7.32
C ASP A 46 9.98 -1.82 6.41
N SER A 47 8.75 -1.34 6.67
CA SER A 47 8.27 -0.06 6.11
C SER A 47 8.96 1.13 6.78
N ALA A 48 9.36 1.03 8.05
CA ALA A 48 10.33 1.94 8.66
C ALA A 48 11.77 1.68 8.15
N GLY A 49 12.15 0.44 7.82
CA GLY A 49 13.43 0.04 7.21
C GLY A 49 13.59 0.55 5.77
N LEU A 50 12.51 1.10 5.18
CA LEU A 50 12.55 2.01 4.05
C LEU A 50 13.45 3.25 4.31
N LEU A 51 13.72 3.58 5.58
CA LEU A 51 14.62 4.65 6.01
C LEU A 51 16.11 4.25 5.98
N LEU A 52 16.46 2.97 5.87
CA LEU A 52 17.88 2.59 5.86
C LEU A 52 18.51 2.84 4.47
N PRO A 53 19.58 3.66 4.40
CA PRO A 53 20.27 3.97 3.16
C PRO A 53 21.01 2.72 2.65
N GLY A 54 20.39 2.01 1.71
CA GLY A 54 21.11 1.05 0.89
C GLY A 54 22.20 1.77 0.08
N LYS A 55 23.43 1.30 0.22
CA LYS A 55 24.66 1.80 -0.37
C LYS A 55 24.50 1.95 -1.90
N GLY A 56 24.59 3.19 -2.42
CA GLY A 56 24.63 3.50 -3.86
C GLY A 56 23.35 4.06 -4.52
N ARG A 57 22.58 4.95 -3.88
CA ARG A 57 21.25 5.37 -4.37
C ARG A 57 21.19 6.82 -4.88
N SER A 58 20.55 7.01 -6.04
CA SER A 58 20.19 8.32 -6.58
C SER A 58 19.35 9.14 -5.59
N ILE A 59 19.58 10.45 -5.54
CA ILE A 59 18.87 11.40 -4.65
C ILE A 59 17.34 11.29 -4.80
N VAL A 60 16.86 11.05 -6.03
CA VAL A 60 15.46 10.83 -6.35
C VAL A 60 14.88 9.63 -5.61
N GLY A 61 15.65 8.53 -5.52
CA GLY A 61 15.23 7.33 -4.82
C GLY A 61 15.09 7.52 -3.31
N TRP A 62 15.89 8.41 -2.72
CA TRP A 62 15.78 8.79 -1.31
C TRP A 62 14.58 9.71 -1.07
N LEU A 63 14.43 10.77 -1.89
CA LEU A 63 13.29 11.68 -1.83
C LEU A 63 11.95 10.95 -1.98
N ALA A 64 11.86 9.99 -2.91
CA ALA A 64 10.65 9.20 -3.12
C ALA A 64 10.25 8.36 -1.90
N ARG A 65 11.21 7.97 -1.05
CA ARG A 65 10.92 7.25 0.18
C ARG A 65 10.51 8.18 1.29
N LEU A 66 11.17 9.32 1.44
CA LEU A 66 10.73 10.35 2.36
C LEU A 66 9.30 10.78 2.05
N ALA A 67 9.00 11.06 0.78
CA ALA A 67 7.64 11.39 0.36
C ALA A 67 6.65 10.28 0.71
N ALA A 68 7.00 9.00 0.52
CA ALA A 68 6.14 7.89 0.93
C ALA A 68 5.87 7.88 2.45
N VAL A 69 6.89 8.12 3.26
CA VAL A 69 6.75 8.19 4.73
C VAL A 69 5.86 9.36 5.12
N VAL A 70 6.08 10.54 4.53
CA VAL A 70 5.27 11.74 4.78
C VAL A 70 3.81 11.52 4.36
N VAL A 71 3.56 10.86 3.23
CA VAL A 71 2.20 10.52 2.78
C VAL A 71 1.50 9.61 3.80
N VAL A 72 2.17 8.56 4.26
CA VAL A 72 1.58 7.63 5.22
C VAL A 72 1.31 8.31 6.56
N SER A 73 2.29 9.06 7.10
CA SER A 73 2.13 9.72 8.40
C SER A 73 1.07 10.82 8.37
N SER A 74 1.06 11.66 7.32
CA SER A 74 0.03 12.70 7.14
C SER A 74 -1.36 12.10 6.94
N THR A 75 -1.49 11.01 6.17
CA THR A 75 -2.77 10.29 6.03
C THR A 75 -3.28 9.80 7.38
N VAL A 76 -2.41 9.23 8.22
CA VAL A 76 -2.79 8.77 9.57
C VAL A 76 -3.27 9.93 10.43
N VAL A 77 -2.54 11.06 10.45
CA VAL A 77 -2.93 12.24 11.22
C VAL A 77 -4.27 12.81 10.73
N LEU A 78 -4.48 12.90 9.42
CA LEU A 78 -5.72 13.39 8.82
C LEU A 78 -6.90 12.45 9.07
N ALA A 79 -6.68 11.13 9.01
CA ALA A 79 -7.69 10.14 9.34
C ALA A 79 -8.10 10.22 10.82
N ILE A 80 -7.14 10.31 11.74
CA ILE A 80 -7.42 10.45 13.18
C ILE A 80 -8.19 11.75 13.44
N THR A 81 -7.69 12.87 12.93
CA THR A 81 -8.31 14.19 13.18
C THR A 81 -9.67 14.32 12.52
N GLY A 82 -9.88 13.75 11.34
CA GLY A 82 -11.15 13.82 10.61
C GLY A 82 -12.20 12.82 11.10
N PHE A 83 -11.83 11.55 11.29
CA PHE A 83 -12.79 10.50 11.63
C PHE A 83 -13.15 10.45 13.11
N ILE A 84 -12.23 10.73 14.05
CA ILE A 84 -12.57 10.61 15.49
C ILE A 84 -13.75 11.52 15.89
N PRO A 85 -13.76 12.82 15.56
CA PRO A 85 -14.90 13.68 15.86
C PRO A 85 -16.15 13.23 15.09
N ALA A 86 -16.01 12.88 13.82
CA ALA A 86 -17.14 12.44 12.98
C ALA A 86 -17.82 11.17 13.54
N LEU A 87 -17.05 10.21 14.05
CA LEU A 87 -17.57 8.99 14.68
C LEU A 87 -18.25 9.25 16.03
N ARG A 88 -17.94 10.37 16.68
CA ARG A 88 -18.61 10.83 17.92
C ARG A 88 -19.85 11.69 17.63
N GLY A 89 -20.15 11.96 16.36
CA GLY A 89 -21.19 12.93 15.99
C GLY A 89 -20.79 14.37 16.29
N GLU A 90 -19.51 14.63 16.58
CA GLU A 90 -18.98 15.96 16.89
C GLU A 90 -18.51 16.67 15.61
N ARG A 91 -18.60 18.01 15.60
CA ARG A 91 -18.02 18.82 14.53
C ARG A 91 -16.52 19.00 14.77
N LEU A 92 -15.73 18.88 13.69
CA LEU A 92 -14.30 19.16 13.72
C LEU A 92 -14.07 20.64 14.09
N SER A 93 -13.43 20.89 15.24
CA SER A 93 -13.23 22.23 15.79
C SER A 93 -11.94 22.34 16.61
N GLY A 94 -11.57 23.57 16.98
CA GLY A 94 -10.41 23.85 17.84
C GLY A 94 -9.07 23.36 17.27
N TYR A 95 -8.23 22.77 18.13
CA TYR A 95 -6.90 22.29 17.74
C TYR A 95 -6.92 21.17 16.71
N LEU A 96 -7.93 20.28 16.73
CA LEU A 96 -8.04 19.20 15.74
C LEU A 96 -8.26 19.76 14.34
N LEU A 97 -9.09 20.80 14.20
CA LEU A 97 -9.30 21.48 12.93
C LEU A 97 -8.01 22.14 12.44
N LEU A 98 -7.27 22.82 13.32
CA LEU A 98 -5.99 23.46 12.96
C LEU A 98 -4.96 22.43 12.45
N ILE A 99 -4.82 21.30 13.14
CA ILE A 99 -3.95 20.21 12.71
C ILE A 99 -4.43 19.63 11.37
N HIS A 100 -5.73 19.37 11.23
CA HIS A 100 -6.29 18.79 10.01
C HIS A 100 -6.05 19.68 8.79
N VAL A 101 -6.36 20.97 8.89
CA VAL A 101 -6.21 21.93 7.80
C VAL A 101 -4.72 22.19 7.47
N SER A 102 -3.83 22.18 8.46
CA SER A 102 -2.39 22.39 8.22
C SER A 102 -1.69 21.17 7.60
N VAL A 103 -2.10 19.95 7.98
CA VAL A 103 -1.50 18.71 7.47
C VAL A 103 -2.03 18.35 6.07
N GLY A 104 -3.25 18.80 5.72
CA GLY A 104 -3.86 18.57 4.40
C GLY A 104 -2.95 18.93 3.22
N PRO A 105 -2.45 20.18 3.11
CA PRO A 105 -1.52 20.58 2.06
C PRO A 105 -0.23 19.76 2.03
N VAL A 106 0.30 19.37 3.19
CA VAL A 106 1.51 18.53 3.29
C VAL A 106 1.27 17.17 2.64
N LEU A 107 0.11 16.54 2.89
CA LEU A 107 -0.29 15.30 2.22
C LEU A 107 -0.36 15.50 0.71
N VAL A 108 -1.05 16.53 0.23
CA VAL A 108 -1.26 16.76 -1.22
C VAL A 108 0.07 16.93 -1.94
N VAL A 109 0.98 17.76 -1.42
CA VAL A 109 2.30 17.99 -2.03
C VAL A 109 3.15 16.72 -2.03
N ALA A 110 3.24 16.03 -0.89
CA ALA A 110 4.04 14.81 -0.77
C ALA A 110 3.48 13.68 -1.64
N ALA A 111 2.15 13.53 -1.69
CA ALA A 111 1.49 12.51 -2.49
C ALA A 111 1.65 12.78 -3.98
N THR A 112 1.53 14.05 -4.42
CA THR A 112 1.76 14.44 -5.81
C THR A 112 3.18 14.08 -6.24
N PHE A 113 4.19 14.47 -5.46
CA PHE A 113 5.58 14.11 -5.75
C PHE A 113 5.78 12.60 -5.79
N TRP A 114 5.22 11.86 -4.82
CA TRP A 114 5.32 10.40 -4.78
C TRP A 114 4.67 9.74 -6.01
N VAL A 115 3.50 10.20 -6.44
CA VAL A 115 2.80 9.74 -7.64
C VAL A 115 3.67 10.00 -8.87
N LEU A 116 4.19 11.21 -9.06
CA LEU A 116 5.01 11.55 -10.23
C LEU A 116 6.26 10.66 -10.36
N VAL A 117 6.97 10.42 -9.25
CA VAL A 117 8.18 9.57 -9.28
C VAL A 117 7.85 8.09 -9.50
N ARG A 118 6.64 7.65 -9.13
CA ARG A 118 6.22 6.24 -9.22
C ARG A 118 5.41 5.92 -10.46
N ALA A 119 4.76 6.90 -11.10
CA ALA A 119 3.78 6.71 -12.18
C ALA A 119 4.30 5.79 -13.29
N ALA A 120 5.55 5.98 -13.72
CA ALA A 120 6.17 5.15 -14.76
C ALA A 120 6.23 3.66 -14.42
N ARG A 121 6.33 3.28 -13.14
CA ARG A 121 6.33 1.88 -12.68
C ARG A 121 4.92 1.29 -12.53
N PHE A 122 3.91 2.15 -12.52
CA PHE A 122 2.50 1.78 -12.34
C PHE A 122 1.70 1.91 -13.64
N THR A 123 2.38 2.00 -14.79
CA THR A 123 1.74 1.91 -16.10
C THR A 123 1.16 0.52 -16.33
N PHE A 124 0.00 0.45 -16.98
CA PHE A 124 -0.61 -0.80 -17.39
C PHE A 124 0.04 -1.31 -18.66
N GLY A 125 0.40 -2.59 -18.69
CA GLY A 125 0.95 -3.30 -19.84
C GLY A 125 0.17 -4.56 -20.18
N ALA A 126 0.48 -5.16 -21.33
CA ALA A 126 -0.19 -6.39 -21.78
C ALA A 126 -0.06 -7.55 -20.78
N SER A 127 1.07 -7.65 -20.07
CA SER A 127 1.31 -8.65 -19.03
C SER A 127 0.34 -8.54 -17.85
N ASP A 128 -0.10 -7.33 -17.50
CA ASP A 128 -1.07 -7.12 -16.40
C ASP A 128 -2.43 -7.72 -16.74
N TRP A 129 -2.83 -7.62 -18.01
CA TRP A 129 -4.07 -8.21 -18.48
C TRP A 129 -4.04 -9.74 -18.42
N TYR A 130 -2.93 -10.35 -18.83
CA TYR A 130 -2.75 -11.80 -18.70
C TYR A 130 -2.70 -12.25 -17.25
N ALA A 131 -2.02 -11.49 -16.37
CA ALA A 131 -2.00 -11.76 -14.93
C ALA A 131 -3.40 -11.67 -14.31
N LEU A 132 -4.20 -10.67 -14.72
CA LEU A 132 -5.59 -10.52 -14.28
C LEU A 132 -6.46 -11.67 -14.78
N LYS A 133 -6.41 -12.00 -16.08
CA LYS A 133 -7.12 -13.15 -16.65
C LYS A 133 -6.74 -14.46 -15.97
N ALA A 134 -5.46 -14.70 -15.72
CA ALA A 134 -5.01 -15.89 -15.03
C ALA A 134 -5.49 -15.95 -13.57
N ALA A 135 -5.54 -14.82 -12.87
CA ALA A 135 -6.10 -14.75 -11.52
C ALA A 135 -7.60 -15.08 -11.50
N VAL A 136 -8.36 -14.53 -12.46
CA VAL A 136 -9.80 -14.80 -12.64
C VAL A 136 -10.05 -16.27 -12.99
N LEU A 137 -9.31 -16.82 -13.95
CA LEU A 137 -9.57 -18.16 -14.51
C LEU A 137 -9.05 -19.31 -13.64
N ARG A 138 -8.01 -19.09 -12.82
CA ARG A 138 -7.40 -20.15 -11.98
C ARG A 138 -7.84 -20.10 -10.52
N ASP A 139 -8.83 -19.28 -10.17
CA ASP A 139 -9.21 -18.96 -8.78
C ASP A 139 -8.00 -18.61 -7.88
N ARG A 140 -6.93 -18.08 -8.49
CA ARG A 140 -5.70 -17.68 -7.79
C ARG A 140 -5.75 -16.21 -7.39
N TRP A 141 -6.93 -15.67 -7.12
CA TRP A 141 -7.13 -14.33 -6.55
C TRP A 141 -6.26 -14.11 -5.30
N PHE A 142 -6.07 -15.18 -4.53
CA PHE A 142 -5.32 -15.18 -3.28
C PHE A 142 -3.85 -15.57 -3.45
N GLY A 143 -3.34 -15.68 -4.68
CA GLY A 143 -1.92 -15.93 -4.99
C GLY A 143 -1.10 -14.63 -5.07
N PRO A 144 0.21 -14.67 -4.81
CA PRO A 144 1.09 -13.54 -5.12
C PRO A 144 1.15 -13.36 -6.64
N SER A 145 1.07 -12.11 -7.10
CA SER A 145 1.23 -11.79 -8.53
C SER A 145 2.65 -12.16 -8.95
N PRO A 146 2.85 -12.80 -10.12
CA PRO A 146 4.18 -13.09 -10.65
C PRO A 146 4.93 -11.83 -11.09
N THR A 147 4.23 -10.70 -11.21
CA THR A 147 4.79 -9.42 -11.65
C THR A 147 4.60 -8.36 -10.56
N TYR A 148 5.64 -7.54 -10.34
CA TYR A 148 5.60 -6.38 -9.46
C TYR A 148 5.67 -5.06 -10.24
N PRO A 149 4.81 -4.08 -9.93
CA PRO A 149 3.60 -4.18 -9.11
C PRO A 149 2.52 -5.00 -9.83
N GLY A 150 1.74 -5.78 -9.08
CA GLY A 150 0.63 -6.54 -9.65
C GLY A 150 -0.54 -5.66 -10.11
N PRO A 151 -1.45 -6.15 -10.96
CA PRO A 151 -2.53 -5.36 -11.56
C PRO A 151 -3.43 -4.67 -10.53
N VAL A 152 -3.79 -5.36 -9.45
CA VAL A 152 -4.61 -4.79 -8.37
C VAL A 152 -3.91 -3.62 -7.67
N ALA A 153 -2.60 -3.74 -7.42
CA ALA A 153 -1.83 -2.66 -6.81
C ALA A 153 -1.72 -1.43 -7.74
N LYS A 154 -1.69 -1.65 -9.07
CA LYS A 154 -1.75 -0.56 -10.05
C LYS A 154 -3.10 0.14 -10.06
N VAL A 155 -4.20 -0.62 -10.01
CA VAL A 155 -5.55 -0.05 -9.88
C VAL A 155 -5.67 0.77 -8.60
N CYS A 156 -5.24 0.23 -7.45
CA CYS A 156 -5.25 0.98 -6.18
C CYS A 156 -4.37 2.24 -6.24
N PHE A 157 -3.18 2.18 -6.86
CA PHE A 157 -2.31 3.34 -7.04
C PHE A 157 -3.01 4.48 -7.79
N TRP A 158 -3.60 4.18 -8.95
CA TRP A 158 -4.30 5.19 -9.75
C TRP A 158 -5.58 5.69 -9.07
N ALA A 159 -6.34 4.80 -8.42
CA ALA A 159 -7.52 5.19 -7.66
C ALA A 159 -7.17 6.17 -6.52
N LEU A 160 -6.09 5.88 -5.77
CA LEU A 160 -5.58 6.80 -4.72
C LEU A 160 -5.13 8.13 -5.32
N ALA A 161 -4.38 8.11 -6.44
CA ALA A 161 -3.94 9.32 -7.12
C ALA A 161 -5.12 10.18 -7.57
N THR A 162 -6.15 9.57 -8.15
CA THR A 162 -7.37 10.26 -8.58
C THR A 162 -8.17 10.80 -7.39
N LEU A 163 -8.31 10.03 -6.29
CA LEU A 163 -9.08 10.44 -5.10
C LEU A 163 -8.48 11.64 -4.37
N ILE A 164 -7.18 11.90 -4.49
CA ILE A 164 -6.56 13.10 -3.91
C ILE A 164 -7.19 14.38 -4.49
N LEU A 165 -7.60 14.37 -5.75
CA LEU A 165 -8.18 15.53 -6.42
C LEU A 165 -9.51 15.97 -5.78
N PRO A 166 -10.58 15.15 -5.75
CA PRO A 166 -11.83 15.54 -5.09
C PRO A 166 -11.64 15.70 -3.58
N LEU A 167 -10.72 14.97 -2.94
CA LEU A 167 -10.43 15.12 -1.51
C LEU A 167 -9.89 16.52 -1.17
N GLY A 168 -8.94 17.04 -1.95
CA GLY A 168 -8.39 18.38 -1.75
C GLY A 168 -9.28 19.48 -2.31
N LEU A 169 -9.85 19.27 -3.50
CA LEU A 169 -10.65 20.28 -4.19
C LEU A 169 -11.93 20.62 -3.43
N SER A 170 -12.62 19.62 -2.88
CA SER A 170 -13.85 19.83 -2.09
C SER A 170 -13.63 20.83 -0.95
N ILE A 171 -12.53 20.71 -0.20
CA ILE A 171 -12.21 21.61 0.92
C ILE A 171 -11.73 22.97 0.45
N VAL A 172 -10.88 23.02 -0.58
CA VAL A 172 -10.43 24.30 -1.13
C VAL A 172 -11.63 25.09 -1.64
N LEU A 173 -12.55 24.44 -2.35
CA LEU A 173 -13.78 25.07 -2.83
C LEU A 173 -14.70 25.49 -1.68
N SER A 174 -14.83 24.68 -0.61
CA SER A 174 -15.67 25.04 0.54
C SER A 174 -15.14 26.23 1.35
N MET A 175 -13.87 26.63 1.16
CA MET A 175 -13.31 27.83 1.78
C MET A 175 -13.72 29.13 1.06
N PHE A 176 -14.20 29.06 -0.19
CA PHE A 176 -14.65 30.24 -0.92
C PHE A 176 -16.14 30.52 -0.65
N ARG A 177 -16.45 31.78 -0.32
CA ARG A 177 -17.83 32.25 -0.10
C ARG A 177 -18.65 32.47 -1.38
N ILE A 178 -18.21 31.87 -2.50
CA ILE A 178 -18.88 31.98 -3.80
C ILE A 178 -20.00 30.95 -3.97
N PHE A 179 -19.98 29.90 -3.14
CA PHE A 179 -20.95 28.81 -3.19
C PHE A 179 -22.07 29.03 -2.19
N ASP A 180 -23.27 28.59 -2.56
CA ASP A 180 -24.44 28.58 -1.70
C ASP A 180 -24.35 27.45 -0.66
N THR A 181 -25.27 27.47 0.31
CA THR A 181 -25.24 26.53 1.44
C THR A 181 -25.39 25.07 1.00
N GLU A 182 -26.22 24.80 0.00
CA GLU A 182 -26.42 23.44 -0.55
C GLU A 182 -25.12 22.91 -1.17
N THR A 183 -24.42 23.73 -1.97
CA THR A 183 -23.14 23.32 -2.56
C THR A 183 -22.07 23.09 -1.49
N LEU A 184 -22.05 23.87 -0.40
CA LEU A 184 -21.10 23.65 0.70
C LEU A 184 -21.35 22.32 1.42
N ILE A 185 -22.61 21.97 1.66
CA ILE A 185 -23.00 20.68 2.26
C ILE A 185 -22.56 19.53 1.33
N PHE A 186 -22.84 19.65 0.04
CA PHE A 186 -22.41 18.66 -0.96
C PHE A 186 -20.89 18.47 -0.99
N MET A 187 -20.10 19.56 -0.96
CA MET A 187 -18.64 19.49 -0.93
C MET A 187 -18.12 18.81 0.35
N GLU A 188 -18.73 19.07 1.50
CA GLU A 188 -18.41 18.38 2.75
C GLU A 188 -18.67 16.87 2.64
N GLU A 189 -19.82 16.47 2.08
CA GLU A 189 -20.14 15.06 1.86
C GLU A 189 -19.15 14.39 0.91
N VAL A 190 -18.84 15.03 -0.22
CA VAL A 190 -17.82 14.56 -1.17
C VAL A 190 -16.48 14.37 -0.48
N HIS A 191 -16.05 15.34 0.31
CA HIS A 191 -14.80 15.25 1.08
C HIS A 191 -14.80 14.02 2.00
N ARG A 192 -15.87 13.83 2.78
CA ARG A 192 -16.01 12.75 3.75
C ARG A 192 -15.98 11.37 3.10
N TYR A 193 -16.74 11.16 2.03
CA TYR A 193 -16.74 9.88 1.31
C TYR A 193 -15.43 9.63 0.56
N CYS A 194 -14.81 10.66 -0.03
CA CYS A 194 -13.49 10.53 -0.63
C CYS A 194 -12.43 10.19 0.41
N ALA A 195 -12.48 10.78 1.61
CA ALA A 195 -11.55 10.49 2.69
C ALA A 195 -11.67 9.02 3.14
N LEU A 196 -12.90 8.52 3.27
CA LEU A 196 -13.17 7.13 3.63
C LEU A 196 -12.64 6.16 2.56
N ALA A 197 -12.96 6.42 1.30
CA ALA A 197 -12.47 5.62 0.17
C ALA A 197 -10.95 5.65 0.07
N PHE A 198 -10.33 6.83 0.25
CA PHE A 198 -8.88 7.01 0.21
C PHE A 198 -8.19 6.22 1.33
N CYS A 199 -8.71 6.27 2.56
CA CYS A 199 -8.16 5.50 3.68
C CYS A 199 -8.32 3.99 3.47
N GLY A 200 -9.51 3.54 3.05
CA GLY A 200 -9.78 2.13 2.78
C GLY A 200 -8.87 1.57 1.68
N LEU A 201 -8.77 2.27 0.54
CA LEU A 201 -7.86 1.90 -0.55
C LEU A 201 -6.39 1.99 -0.13
N GLY A 202 -6.03 2.95 0.72
CA GLY A 202 -4.69 3.09 1.28
C GLY A 202 -4.28 1.87 2.10
N LEU A 203 -5.18 1.36 2.94
CA LEU A 203 -4.98 0.11 3.70
C LEU A 203 -4.83 -1.09 2.77
N ILE A 204 -5.70 -1.23 1.76
CA ILE A 204 -5.61 -2.31 0.76
C ILE A 204 -4.28 -2.23 0.00
N TYR A 205 -3.90 -1.05 -0.46
CA TYR A 205 -2.65 -0.84 -1.19
C TYR A 205 -1.43 -1.17 -0.33
N ALA A 206 -1.38 -0.67 0.91
CA ALA A 206 -0.31 -0.98 1.85
C ALA A 206 -0.21 -2.49 2.11
N TYR A 207 -1.35 -3.16 2.28
CA TYR A 207 -1.44 -4.61 2.42
C TYR A 207 -0.85 -5.36 1.21
N LEU A 208 -1.21 -4.97 -0.01
CA LEU A 208 -0.72 -5.60 -1.23
C LEU A 208 0.80 -5.45 -1.39
N VAL A 209 1.34 -4.26 -1.11
CA VAL A 209 2.79 -3.99 -1.16
C VAL A 209 3.53 -4.81 -0.10
N ALA A 210 3.03 -4.81 1.14
CA ALA A 210 3.56 -5.61 2.25
C ALA A 210 3.61 -7.10 1.91
N ARG A 211 2.52 -7.61 1.34
CA ARG A 211 2.38 -9.01 0.93
C ARG A 211 3.39 -9.37 -0.15
N HIS A 212 3.54 -8.53 -1.17
CA HIS A 212 4.48 -8.78 -2.26
C HIS A 212 5.92 -8.87 -1.76
N ARG A 213 6.34 -7.93 -0.91
CA ARG A 213 7.69 -7.95 -0.31
C ARG A 213 7.94 -9.20 0.53
N ALA A 214 6.95 -9.62 1.31
CA ALA A 214 7.07 -10.83 2.10
C ALA A 214 7.19 -12.11 1.25
N PHE A 215 6.65 -12.10 0.03
CA PHE A 215 6.83 -13.18 -0.93
C PHE A 215 8.22 -13.15 -1.56
N ASP A 216 8.69 -11.97 -1.95
CA ASP A 216 10.00 -11.75 -2.59
C ASP A 216 11.19 -12.13 -1.67
N VAL A 217 11.13 -11.77 -0.38
CA VAL A 217 12.13 -12.21 0.61
C VAL A 217 12.15 -13.73 0.73
N ARG A 218 10.98 -14.38 0.69
CA ARG A 218 10.88 -15.83 0.81
C ARG A 218 11.46 -16.55 -0.42
N SER A 219 11.25 -16.04 -1.64
CA SER A 219 11.83 -16.67 -2.84
C SER A 219 13.36 -16.63 -2.79
N ASN A 220 13.93 -15.49 -2.39
CA ASN A 220 15.39 -15.35 -2.26
C ASN A 220 15.98 -16.27 -1.17
N ASP A 221 15.28 -16.45 -0.03
CA ASP A 221 15.71 -17.38 1.03
C ASP A 221 15.70 -18.86 0.58
N LEU A 222 14.78 -19.23 -0.33
CA LEU A 222 14.70 -20.60 -0.85
C LEU A 222 15.80 -20.86 -1.90
N GLU A 223 16.03 -19.91 -2.80
CA GLU A 223 17.09 -19.99 -3.82
C GLU A 223 18.49 -20.00 -3.17
N GLY A 224 18.68 -19.22 -2.11
CA GLY A 224 19.90 -19.25 -1.29
C GLY A 224 20.13 -20.58 -0.56
N LYS A 225 19.08 -21.36 -0.27
CA LYS A 225 19.22 -22.69 0.34
C LYS A 225 19.51 -23.79 -0.68
N GLU A 226 18.91 -23.73 -1.86
CA GLU A 226 19.19 -24.70 -2.93
C GLU A 226 20.65 -24.59 -3.41
N THR A 227 21.19 -23.37 -3.47
CA THR A 227 22.60 -23.14 -3.81
C THR A 227 23.59 -23.64 -2.75
N CYS A 228 23.20 -23.71 -1.47
CA CYS A 228 24.06 -24.26 -0.41
C CYS A 228 23.96 -25.78 -0.21
N TYR A 229 22.94 -26.45 -0.78
CA TYR A 229 22.76 -27.92 -0.65
C TYR A 229 23.24 -28.69 -1.90
N GLY A 230 23.71 -27.98 -2.93
CA GLY A 230 24.13 -28.56 -4.22
C GLY A 230 25.62 -28.88 -4.37
N ASP A 231 26.44 -28.69 -3.33
CA ASP A 231 27.90 -28.90 -3.39
C ASP A 231 28.37 -29.92 -2.33
N ASP A 232 27.71 -31.09 -2.28
CA ASP A 232 28.28 -32.28 -1.65
C ASP A 232 28.65 -33.30 -2.74
N GLY A 233 29.90 -33.22 -3.18
CA GLY A 233 30.73 -34.44 -3.16
C GLY A 233 30.70 -35.39 -4.37
N THR A 234 30.09 -35.08 -5.52
CA THR A 234 30.19 -35.97 -6.70
C THR A 234 30.54 -35.28 -8.01
N THR A 235 31.59 -34.45 -8.04
CA THR A 235 32.26 -34.10 -9.31
C THR A 235 33.78 -34.09 -9.16
N LYS A 236 34.35 -35.20 -8.69
CA LYS A 236 35.79 -35.50 -8.79
C LYS A 236 36.03 -36.80 -9.57
N LEU A 237 35.42 -36.98 -10.74
CA LEU A 237 35.69 -38.16 -11.58
C LEU A 237 35.69 -37.94 -13.11
N SER A 238 35.87 -36.70 -13.61
CA SER A 238 35.96 -36.48 -15.08
C SER A 238 37.18 -35.68 -15.56
N GLN A 239 38.17 -35.38 -14.71
CA GLN A 239 39.43 -34.75 -15.14
C GLN A 239 40.63 -35.71 -15.26
N ILE A 240 40.40 -37.02 -15.42
CA ILE A 240 41.47 -37.99 -15.74
C ILE A 240 41.06 -38.79 -16.97
N ARG A 241 41.18 -38.22 -18.17
CA ARG A 241 41.36 -39.01 -19.39
C ARG A 241 41.99 -38.18 -20.52
N LYS A 242 43.26 -38.51 -20.79
CA LYS A 242 44.03 -38.36 -22.05
C LYS A 242 44.73 -37.02 -22.32
N THR A 243 45.84 -36.84 -21.62
CA THR A 243 47.13 -36.57 -22.28
C THR A 243 47.71 -37.89 -22.76
N GLU A 244 48.09 -38.02 -24.04
CA GLU A 244 49.35 -38.60 -24.55
C GLU A 244 49.37 -38.74 -26.10
N PRO A 245 50.55 -38.87 -26.72
CA PRO A 245 50.96 -38.14 -27.93
C PRO A 245 50.97 -39.00 -29.21
N CYS A 246 51.03 -38.31 -30.36
CA CYS A 246 51.87 -38.64 -31.52
C CYS A 246 52.00 -37.42 -32.43
#